data_AF-A0A6B1AV76-F1
#
_entry.id   AF-A0A6B1AV76-F1
#
_cell.length_a   1.000
_cell.length_b   1.000
_cell.length_c   1.000
_cell.angle_alpha   90.00
_cell.angle_beta   90.00
_cell.angle_gamma   90.00
#
_symmetry.space_group_name_H-M   'P 1'
#
loop_
_entity.id
_entity.type
_entity.pdbx_description
1 polymer ?
#
loop_
_entity_poly.entity_id
_entity_poly.type
_entity_poly.pdbx_seq_one_letter_code
_entity_poly.pdbx_strand_id
1 'polypeptide(L)'
;MSKDIEKGYPGQHFEEFLKEQEALENASALDFDQLIGLCQRTHQETQRAAVRAVDRSLVVRNWLFGWYIVEYEQRGADRATYGKQLIPKLSKQLKSSHIKGCSATNLWKFREFYHAYPRIPQTASVESGRPEAIPQTLSVESIALGL
;
A
#
# COMPACT_ATOMS: atom_id res chain seq x y z
N MET A 1 -73.33 -35.23 11.11
CA MET A 1 -72.08 -35.84 10.63
C MET A 1 -71.16 -34.71 10.18
N SER A 2 -69.97 -34.64 10.78
CA SER A 2 -68.83 -33.74 10.50
C SER A 2 -69.00 -32.24 10.73
N LYS A 3 -68.05 -31.53 11.34
CA LYS A 3 -66.94 -31.87 12.26
C LYS A 3 -66.42 -30.51 12.72
N ASP A 4 -66.10 -30.43 14.01
CA ASP A 4 -65.45 -29.28 14.63
C ASP A 4 -64.17 -28.90 13.86
N ILE A 5 -64.09 -27.66 13.41
CA ILE A 5 -62.83 -27.03 13.01
C ILE A 5 -62.46 -26.10 14.16
N GLU A 6 -61.98 -26.69 15.24
CA GLU A 6 -61.20 -25.97 16.25
C GLU A 6 -59.71 -26.23 15.99
N LYS A 7 -58.97 -25.13 16.01
CA LYS A 7 -57.57 -25.00 16.48
C LYS A 7 -56.44 -25.45 15.55
N GLY A 8 -55.76 -24.42 15.06
CA GLY A 8 -54.38 -24.50 14.59
C GLY A 8 -53.85 -23.10 14.31
N TYR A 9 -53.81 -22.21 15.30
CA TYR A 9 -53.07 -20.95 15.17
C TYR A 9 -51.59 -21.28 14.89
N PRO A 10 -51.00 -20.87 13.76
CA PRO A 10 -49.61 -21.17 13.43
C PRO A 10 -48.66 -20.17 14.12
N GLY A 11 -48.86 -19.95 15.42
CA GLY A 11 -48.13 -18.92 16.16
C GLY A 11 -46.68 -19.29 16.42
N GLN A 12 -46.40 -20.55 16.78
CA GLN A 12 -45.06 -20.96 17.21
C GLN A 12 -44.07 -21.04 16.06
N HIS A 13 -44.49 -21.58 14.92
CA HIS A 13 -43.63 -21.78 13.75
C HIS A 13 -43.30 -20.48 13.01
N PHE A 14 -44.20 -19.48 13.08
CA PHE A 14 -43.99 -18.14 12.52
C PHE A 14 -43.12 -17.27 13.43
N GLU A 15 -43.34 -17.36 14.76
CA GLU A 15 -42.51 -16.67 15.76
C GLU A 15 -41.08 -17.23 15.80
N GLU A 16 -40.89 -18.54 15.67
CA GLU A 16 -39.55 -19.15 15.54
C GLU A 16 -38.84 -18.72 14.25
N PHE A 17 -39.57 -18.67 13.13
CA PHE A 17 -39.05 -18.18 11.85
C PHE A 17 -38.65 -16.69 11.92
N LEU A 18 -39.44 -15.85 12.58
CA LEU A 18 -39.12 -14.44 12.79
C LEU A 18 -37.90 -14.26 13.71
N LYS A 19 -37.76 -15.09 14.76
CA LYS A 19 -36.55 -15.12 15.60
C LYS A 19 -35.31 -15.56 14.85
N GLU A 20 -35.43 -16.54 13.96
CA GLU A 20 -34.32 -16.99 13.10
C GLU A 20 -33.93 -15.90 12.08
N GLN A 21 -34.90 -15.20 11.49
CA GLN A 21 -34.66 -14.08 10.57
C GLN A 21 -34.03 -12.88 11.30
N GLU A 22 -34.52 -12.51 12.48
CA GLU A 22 -33.99 -11.41 13.30
C GLU A 22 -32.59 -11.74 13.87
N ALA A 23 -32.32 -13.01 14.20
CA ALA A 23 -30.98 -13.47 14.59
C ALA A 23 -29.99 -13.43 13.42
N LEU A 24 -30.44 -13.77 12.20
CA LEU A 24 -29.63 -13.72 10.99
C LEU A 24 -29.36 -12.27 10.55
N GLU A 25 -30.33 -11.38 10.73
CA GLU A 25 -30.19 -9.95 10.46
C GLU A 25 -29.24 -9.28 11.47
N ASN A 26 -29.32 -9.64 12.76
CA ASN A 26 -28.37 -9.17 13.78
C ASN A 26 -26.96 -9.75 13.61
N ALA A 27 -26.81 -10.94 13.02
CA ALA A 27 -25.50 -11.48 12.65
C ALA A 27 -24.85 -10.73 11.46
N SER A 28 -25.66 -9.99 10.69
CA SER A 28 -25.20 -9.12 9.59
C SER A 28 -24.87 -7.69 10.02
N ALA A 29 -25.30 -7.30 11.23
CA ALA A 29 -25.02 -5.99 11.80
C ALA A 29 -23.59 -5.96 12.37
N LEU A 30 -22.75 -5.06 11.84
CA LEU A 30 -21.44 -4.78 12.39
C LEU A 30 -21.56 -4.41 13.87
N ASP A 31 -21.07 -5.26 14.77
CA ASP A 31 -20.99 -4.91 16.18
C ASP A 31 -19.86 -3.90 16.43
N PHE A 32 -19.87 -3.28 17.60
CA PHE A 32 -18.91 -2.24 17.93
C PHE A 32 -17.45 -2.75 17.96
N ASP A 33 -17.22 -3.98 18.39
CA ASP A 33 -15.88 -4.57 18.44
C ASP A 33 -15.36 -4.86 17.03
N GLN A 34 -16.23 -5.32 16.14
CA GLN A 34 -15.94 -5.49 14.72
C GLN A 34 -15.62 -4.15 14.05
N LEU A 35 -16.37 -3.08 14.36
CA LEU A 35 -16.09 -1.72 13.88
C LEU A 35 -14.70 -1.25 14.34
N ILE A 36 -14.36 -1.42 15.62
CA ILE A 36 -13.04 -1.09 16.16
C ILE A 36 -11.95 -1.91 15.44
N GLY A 37 -12.16 -3.20 15.25
CA GLY A 37 -11.23 -4.07 14.53
C GLY A 37 -11.04 -3.67 13.06
N LEU A 38 -12.08 -3.18 12.38
CA LEU A 38 -11.98 -2.64 11.02
C LEU A 38 -11.17 -1.34 11.00
N CYS A 39 -11.43 -0.41 11.92
CA CYS A 39 -10.69 0.85 12.05
C CYS A 39 -9.20 0.61 12.31
N GLN A 40 -8.87 -0.29 13.25
CA GLN A 40 -7.49 -0.63 13.59
C GLN A 40 -6.75 -1.28 12.41
N ARG A 41 -7.37 -2.26 11.74
CA ARG A 41 -6.77 -2.90 10.55
C ARG A 41 -6.54 -1.89 9.42
N THR A 42 -7.53 -1.05 9.13
CA THR A 42 -7.43 -0.02 8.10
C THR A 42 -6.30 0.96 8.41
N HIS A 43 -6.19 1.41 9.67
CA HIS A 43 -5.10 2.28 10.10
C HIS A 43 -3.74 1.62 9.88
N GLN A 44 -3.56 0.36 10.32
CA GLN A 44 -2.29 -0.35 10.17
C GLN A 44 -1.93 -0.56 8.69
N GLU A 45 -2.87 -0.97 7.85
CA GLU A 45 -2.59 -1.21 6.43
C GLU A 45 -2.28 0.07 5.66
N THR A 46 -3.04 1.14 5.90
CA THR A 46 -2.77 2.44 5.27
C THR A 46 -1.45 3.06 5.73
N GLN A 47 -1.11 2.94 7.01
CA GLN A 47 0.18 3.37 7.54
C GLN A 47 1.34 2.59 6.90
N ARG A 48 1.23 1.25 6.83
CA ARG A 48 2.24 0.41 6.16
C ARG A 48 2.36 0.75 4.68
N ALA A 49 1.24 0.97 3.99
CA ALA A 49 1.25 1.37 2.58
C ALA A 49 1.95 2.72 2.37
N ALA A 50 1.72 3.70 3.25
CA ALA A 50 2.39 5.00 3.21
C ALA A 50 3.91 4.87 3.38
N VAL A 51 4.37 4.10 4.37
CA VAL A 51 5.81 3.83 4.57
C VAL A 51 6.42 3.19 3.33
N ARG A 52 5.79 2.14 2.77
CA ARG A 52 6.26 1.49 1.53
C ARG A 52 6.33 2.45 0.35
N ALA A 53 5.35 3.35 0.20
CA ALA A 53 5.34 4.34 -0.88
C ALA A 53 6.51 5.34 -0.75
N VAL A 54 6.83 5.77 0.47
CA VAL A 54 7.99 6.62 0.76
C VAL A 54 9.29 5.87 0.45
N ASP A 55 9.43 4.63 0.89
CA ASP A 55 10.63 3.83 0.66
C ASP A 55 10.89 3.62 -0.84
N ARG A 56 9.86 3.25 -1.62
CA ARG A 56 9.96 3.13 -3.08
C ARG A 56 10.39 4.44 -3.72
N SER A 57 9.78 5.55 -3.30
CA SER A 57 10.13 6.88 -3.80
C SER A 57 11.58 7.25 -3.50
N LEU A 58 12.09 6.90 -2.32
CA LEU A 58 13.48 7.10 -1.94
C LEU A 58 14.44 6.25 -2.77
N VAL A 59 14.12 4.98 -3.03
CA VAL A 59 14.94 4.10 -3.89
C VAL A 59 15.04 4.68 -5.30
N VAL A 60 13.91 5.05 -5.91
CA VAL A 60 13.86 5.65 -7.25
C VAL A 60 14.65 6.96 -7.29
N ARG A 61 14.43 7.86 -6.33
CA ARG A 61 15.14 9.13 -6.21
C ARG A 61 16.65 8.93 -6.11
N ASN A 62 17.09 8.04 -5.23
CA ASN A 62 18.50 7.78 -4.98
C ASN A 62 19.16 7.18 -6.24
N TRP A 63 18.46 6.30 -6.94
CA TRP A 63 18.92 5.77 -8.23
C TRP A 63 19.05 6.87 -9.29
N LEU A 64 18.03 7.71 -9.47
CA LEU A 64 18.05 8.83 -10.41
C LEU A 64 19.17 9.82 -10.12
N PHE A 65 19.44 10.10 -8.84
CA PHE A 65 20.55 10.98 -8.46
C PHE A 65 21.89 10.38 -8.88
N GLY A 66 22.07 9.07 -8.74
CA GLY A 66 23.23 8.36 -9.27
C GLY A 66 23.35 8.50 -10.79
N TRP A 67 22.25 8.30 -11.52
CA TRP A 67 22.20 8.48 -12.97
C TRP A 67 22.59 9.90 -13.38
N TYR A 68 22.02 10.94 -12.76
CA TYR A 68 22.34 12.34 -13.06
C TYR A 68 23.82 12.65 -12.85
N ILE A 69 24.43 12.14 -11.76
CA ILE A 69 25.86 12.32 -11.49
C ILE A 69 26.69 11.71 -12.62
N VAL A 70 26.39 10.47 -13.01
CA VAL A 70 27.15 9.76 -14.04
C VAL A 70 26.98 10.40 -15.43
N GLU A 71 25.76 10.79 -15.82
CA GLU A 71 25.53 11.50 -17.08
C GLU A 71 26.26 12.84 -17.13
N TYR A 72 26.25 13.59 -16.03
CA TYR A 72 26.96 14.86 -15.93
C TYR A 72 28.49 14.65 -16.08
N GLU A 73 29.05 13.62 -15.43
CA GLU A 73 30.46 13.26 -15.56
C GLU A 73 30.87 12.79 -16.97
N GLN A 74 29.94 12.20 -17.73
CA GLN A 74 30.19 11.68 -19.08
C GLN A 74 30.03 12.74 -20.17
N ARG A 75 29.06 13.65 -20.02
CA ARG A 75 28.75 14.70 -21.01
C ARG A 75 29.49 16.01 -20.76
N GLY A 76 30.11 16.17 -19.59
CA GLY A 76 30.94 17.32 -19.29
C GLY A 76 32.21 17.31 -20.14
N ALA A 77 32.35 18.29 -21.04
CA ALA A 77 33.59 18.59 -21.76
C ALA A 77 34.81 18.83 -20.84
N ASP A 78 34.55 18.91 -19.54
CA ASP A 78 35.45 19.41 -18.51
C ASP A 78 35.59 18.43 -17.34
N ARG A 79 35.84 17.15 -17.66
CA ARG A 79 36.14 16.06 -16.70
C ARG A 79 37.25 16.44 -15.71
N ALA A 80 38.19 17.29 -16.14
CA ALA A 80 39.31 17.77 -15.33
C ALA A 80 38.88 18.85 -14.32
N THR A 81 37.94 19.74 -14.66
CA THR A 81 37.56 20.88 -13.81
C THR A 81 36.52 20.52 -12.75
N TYR A 82 35.60 19.60 -13.03
CA TYR A 82 34.61 19.19 -12.03
C TYR A 82 35.01 18.01 -11.16
N GLY A 83 36.04 17.24 -11.56
CA GLY A 83 36.54 15.98 -10.98
C GLY A 83 36.22 15.71 -9.49
N LYS A 84 37.25 15.67 -8.63
CA LYS A 84 37.09 15.24 -7.21
C LYS A 84 36.16 16.14 -6.37
N GLN A 85 35.74 17.30 -6.89
CA GLN A 85 34.95 18.30 -6.16
C GLN A 85 33.45 18.31 -6.51
N LEU A 86 33.00 17.59 -7.54
CA LEU A 86 31.60 17.56 -7.94
C LEU A 86 30.68 17.15 -6.79
N ILE A 87 30.92 16.00 -6.18
CA ILE A 87 30.07 15.47 -5.10
C ILE A 87 30.09 16.35 -3.83
N PRO A 88 31.24 16.84 -3.35
CA PRO A 88 31.28 17.81 -2.25
C PRO A 88 30.47 19.08 -2.54
N LYS A 89 30.61 19.67 -3.74
CA LYS A 89 29.88 20.87 -4.15
C LYS A 89 28.37 20.59 -4.24
N LEU A 90 27.99 19.47 -4.85
CA LEU A 90 26.61 19.04 -4.99
C LEU A 90 25.96 18.79 -3.62
N SER A 91 26.66 18.13 -2.69
CA SER A 91 26.17 17.94 -1.32
C SER A 91 25.88 19.27 -0.63
N LYS A 92 26.79 20.26 -0.75
CA LYS A 92 26.60 21.57 -0.15
C LYS A 92 25.35 22.28 -0.70
N GLN A 93 25.18 22.28 -2.02
CA GLN A 93 24.05 22.94 -2.70
C GLN A 93 22.70 22.25 -2.43
N LEU A 94 22.67 20.92 -2.41
CA LEU A 94 21.44 20.18 -2.09
C LEU A 94 21.04 20.36 -0.62
N LYS A 95 22.02 20.42 0.30
CA LYS A 95 21.76 20.73 1.71
C LYS A 95 21.24 22.16 1.92
N SER A 96 21.80 23.16 1.24
CA SER A 96 21.28 24.53 1.30
C SER A 96 19.88 24.65 0.71
N SER A 97 19.51 23.74 -0.19
CA SER A 97 18.15 23.59 -0.73
C SER A 97 17.22 22.77 0.18
N HIS A 98 17.63 22.48 1.42
CA HIS A 98 16.87 21.71 2.41
C HIS A 98 16.53 20.26 2.00
N ILE A 99 17.28 19.70 1.06
CA ILE A 99 17.10 18.32 0.61
C ILE A 99 17.86 17.38 1.55
N LYS A 100 17.11 16.65 2.38
CA LYS A 100 17.65 15.66 3.33
C LYS A 100 18.26 14.46 2.59
N GLY A 101 19.18 13.76 3.27
CA GLY A 101 19.83 12.56 2.73
C GLY A 101 20.89 12.80 1.65
N CYS A 102 21.25 14.06 1.37
CA CYS A 102 22.25 14.44 0.35
C CYS A 102 23.65 14.73 0.93
N SER A 103 24.15 13.89 1.84
CA SER A 103 25.57 13.97 2.23
C SER A 103 26.48 13.55 1.07
N ALA A 104 27.73 14.00 1.05
CA ALA A 104 28.71 13.56 0.05
C ALA A 104 28.80 12.03 0.01
N THR A 105 28.87 11.37 1.17
CA THR A 105 28.85 9.90 1.29
C THR A 105 27.64 9.26 0.62
N ASN A 106 26.44 9.81 0.82
CA ASN A 106 25.24 9.27 0.19
C ASN A 106 25.25 9.48 -1.33
N LEU A 107 25.71 10.64 -1.81
CA LEU A 107 25.83 10.90 -3.24
C LEU A 107 26.83 9.95 -3.93
N TRP A 108 27.94 9.61 -3.26
CA TRP A 108 28.85 8.55 -3.73
C TRP A 108 28.14 7.20 -3.81
N LYS A 109 27.40 6.81 -2.77
CA LYS A 109 26.60 5.58 -2.78
C LYS A 109 25.53 5.57 -3.87
N PHE A 110 24.90 6.70 -4.16
CA PHE A 110 23.91 6.81 -5.23
C PHE A 110 24.54 6.60 -6.61
N ARG A 111 25.71 7.20 -6.82
CA ARG A 111 26.52 6.99 -8.03
C ARG A 111 26.90 5.50 -8.20
N GLU A 112 27.37 4.85 -7.14
CA GLU A 112 27.65 3.40 -7.14
C GLU A 112 26.39 2.57 -7.38
N PHE A 113 25.27 2.95 -6.77
CA PHE A 113 23.99 2.27 -6.93
C PHE A 113 23.51 2.28 -8.38
N TYR A 114 23.63 3.42 -9.08
CA TYR A 114 23.33 3.47 -10.52
C TYR A 114 24.25 2.56 -11.33
N HIS A 115 25.57 2.59 -11.07
CA HIS A 115 26.53 1.73 -11.77
C HIS A 115 26.25 0.23 -11.56
N ALA A 116 25.88 -0.17 -10.34
CA ALA A 116 25.56 -1.55 -10.03
C ALA A 116 24.25 -2.02 -10.68
N TYR A 117 23.28 -1.12 -10.88
CA TYR A 117 21.94 -1.49 -11.35
C TYR A 117 21.38 -0.54 -12.42
N PRO A 118 21.96 -0.46 -13.62
CA PRO A 118 21.57 0.53 -14.64
C PRO A 118 20.16 0.34 -15.24
N ARG A 119 19.46 -0.76 -14.94
CA ARG A 119 18.16 -1.13 -15.55
C ARG A 119 16.94 -0.99 -14.62
N ILE A 120 17.11 -0.58 -13.36
CA ILE A 120 16.02 -0.45 -12.37
C ILE A 120 14.77 0.33 -12.85
N PRO A 121 14.87 1.47 -13.57
CA PRO A 121 13.67 2.22 -13.97
C PRO A 121 12.74 1.41 -14.89
N GLN A 122 13.25 0.43 -15.63
CA GLN A 122 12.42 -0.44 -16.49
C GLN A 122 11.60 -1.43 -15.65
N THR A 123 12.14 -1.91 -14.52
CA THR A 123 11.47 -2.90 -13.67
C THR A 123 10.44 -2.25 -12.74
N ALA A 124 10.74 -1.08 -12.18
CA ALA A 124 9.81 -0.37 -11.28
C ALA A 124 8.53 0.10 -11.99
N SER A 125 8.61 0.42 -13.30
CA SER A 125 7.45 0.81 -14.10
C SER A 125 6.47 -0.33 -14.34
N VAL A 126 6.94 -1.59 -14.34
CA VAL A 126 6.10 -2.78 -14.56
C VAL A 126 5.31 -3.13 -13.31
N GLU A 127 5.88 -2.92 -12.12
CA GLU A 127 5.20 -3.23 -10.85
C GLU A 127 4.22 -2.12 -10.43
N SER A 128 4.48 -0.86 -10.76
CA SER A 128 3.60 0.27 -10.38
C SER A 128 2.28 0.33 -11.16
N GLY A 129 2.14 -0.43 -12.25
CA GLY A 129 0.96 -0.44 -13.13
C GLY A 129 -0.05 -1.55 -12.84
N ARG A 130 0.24 -2.48 -11.91
CA ARG A 130 -0.79 -3.39 -11.41
C ARG A 130 -1.48 -2.71 -10.24
N PRO A 131 -2.76 -2.27 -10.37
CA PRO A 131 -3.60 -2.28 -9.19
C PRO A 131 -3.59 -3.73 -8.73
N GLU A 132 -2.89 -4.00 -7.64
CA GLU A 132 -3.16 -5.18 -6.82
C GLU A 132 -4.67 -5.09 -6.60
N ALA A 133 -5.40 -5.98 -7.29
CA ALA A 133 -6.84 -5.90 -7.36
C ALA A 133 -7.32 -5.79 -5.92
N ILE A 134 -7.83 -4.60 -5.56
CA ILE A 134 -8.72 -4.48 -4.42
C ILE A 134 -9.72 -5.61 -4.69
N PRO A 135 -9.85 -6.63 -3.84
CA PRO A 135 -10.88 -7.63 -4.04
C PRO A 135 -12.19 -6.86 -4.05
N GLN A 136 -12.70 -6.58 -5.25
CA GLN A 136 -14.01 -6.01 -5.43
C GLN A 136 -14.93 -7.06 -4.84
N THR A 137 -15.68 -6.62 -3.83
CA THR A 137 -16.75 -7.36 -3.18
C THR A 137 -16.34 -8.75 -2.68
N LEU A 138 -16.04 -8.84 -1.38
CA LEU A 138 -16.42 -10.05 -0.66
C LEU A 138 -17.95 -10.17 -0.83
N SER A 139 -18.36 -10.94 -1.85
CA SER A 139 -19.71 -11.48 -1.89
C SER A 139 -19.91 -12.19 -0.56
N VAL A 140 -20.98 -11.82 0.14
CA VAL A 140 -21.30 -12.28 1.50
C VAL A 140 -21.57 -13.80 1.54
N GLU A 141 -21.55 -14.49 0.40
CA GLU A 141 -21.82 -15.94 0.29
C GLU A 141 -20.71 -16.86 0.81
N SER A 142 -19.48 -16.38 1.09
CA SER A 142 -18.37 -17.29 1.44
C SER A 142 -18.19 -17.60 2.93
N ILE A 143 -19.02 -17.06 3.84
CA ILE A 143 -18.93 -17.39 5.28
C ILE A 143 -19.68 -18.70 5.63
N ALA A 144 -20.46 -19.26 4.71
CA ALA A 144 -21.33 -20.40 5.01
C ALA A 144 -20.70 -21.80 4.90
N LEU A 145 -19.43 -21.99 4.49
CA LEU A 145 -18.85 -23.34 4.39
C LEU A 145 -17.42 -23.37 4.93
N GLY A 146 -17.31 -23.66 6.22
CA GLY A 146 -16.06 -23.85 6.95
C GLY A 146 -16.25 -24.48 8.33
N LEU A 147 -17.09 -25.52 8.42
CA LEU A 147 -16.99 -26.60 9.42
C LEU A 147 -16.93 -27.93 8.67
#